data_AF-A0A3M2ZFK6-F1
#
_entry.id   AF-A0A3M2ZFK6-F1
#
_cell.length_a   1.000
_cell.length_b   1.000
_cell.length_c   1.000
_cell.angle_alpha   90.00
_cell.angle_beta   90.00
_cell.angle_gamma   90.00
#
_symmetry.space_group_name_H-M   'P 1'
#
loop_
_entity.id
_entity.type
_entity.pdbx_description
1 polymer ?
#
loop_
_entity_poly.entity_id
_entity_poly.type
_entity_poly.pdbx_seq_one_letter_code
_entity_poly.pdbx_strand_id
1 'polypeptide(L)'
;WWAALLMAGPGWIIPGALKIMAGAFLAFLALQHEVPVERAAEPTQMYLVAFRYVFSSPEWALAAMTLFVIISQIKINMTNAYAGSLAWSNFFVRVTHSHPGRVVWLVFNVAIALVLMELGVFDAIEQVLGLYANVAIAWIGALVADLVINKPMGWSPKHIEFKRAHLYDINPVGVGAMSIASLVSFCAHFGLFGAIAQAAPPLISLA
;
A
#
# COMPACT_ATOMS: atom_id res chain seq x y z
N TRP A 1 -14.81 -25.44 -6.81
CA TRP A 1 -13.96 -25.10 -5.65
C TRP A 1 -12.73 -24.30 -6.05
N TRP A 2 -11.84 -24.82 -6.92
CA TRP A 2 -10.66 -24.08 -7.40
C TRP A 2 -10.95 -22.71 -8.01
N ALA A 3 -11.99 -22.59 -8.84
CA ALA A 3 -12.40 -21.28 -9.39
C ALA A 3 -12.80 -20.28 -8.30
N ALA A 4 -13.52 -20.73 -7.26
CA ALA A 4 -13.90 -19.88 -6.13
C ALA A 4 -12.67 -19.50 -5.27
N LEU A 5 -11.75 -20.44 -5.04
CA LEU A 5 -10.49 -20.21 -4.33
C LEU A 5 -9.61 -19.18 -5.07
N LEU A 6 -9.47 -19.35 -6.40
CA LEU A 6 -8.69 -18.44 -7.24
C LEU A 6 -9.35 -17.06 -7.28
N MET A 7 -10.66 -16.96 -7.55
CA MET A 7 -11.35 -15.67 -7.63
C MET A 7 -11.40 -14.91 -6.30
N ALA A 8 -11.48 -15.61 -5.16
CA ALA A 8 -11.51 -14.98 -3.85
C ALA A 8 -10.12 -14.70 -3.27
N GLY A 9 -9.09 -15.42 -3.69
CA GLY A 9 -7.70 -15.28 -3.24
C GLY A 9 -6.80 -14.63 -4.30
N PRO A 10 -5.88 -15.39 -4.92
CA PRO A 10 -4.82 -14.84 -5.77
C PRO A 10 -5.33 -14.18 -7.07
N GLY A 11 -6.51 -14.58 -7.57
CA GLY A 11 -7.12 -14.04 -8.78
C GLY A 11 -7.49 -12.57 -8.71
N TRP A 12 -7.53 -11.96 -7.51
CA TRP A 12 -7.65 -10.52 -7.33
C TRP A 12 -6.53 -9.71 -7.99
N ILE A 13 -5.39 -10.34 -8.29
CA ILE A 13 -4.31 -9.71 -9.03
C ILE A 13 -4.75 -9.27 -10.43
N ILE A 14 -5.70 -9.97 -11.06
CA ILE A 14 -6.16 -9.67 -12.42
C ILE A 14 -6.96 -8.36 -12.44
N PRO A 15 -8.02 -8.17 -11.63
CA PRO A 15 -8.66 -6.86 -11.48
C PRO A 15 -7.68 -5.75 -11.04
N GLY A 16 -6.70 -6.07 -10.21
CA GLY A 16 -5.65 -5.13 -9.80
C GLY A 16 -4.82 -4.63 -10.98
N ALA A 17 -4.30 -5.56 -11.79
CA ALA A 17 -3.54 -5.26 -13.00
C ALA A 17 -4.37 -4.46 -14.02
N LEU A 18 -5.63 -4.84 -14.23
CA LEU A 18 -6.56 -4.10 -15.09
C LEU A 18 -6.76 -2.65 -14.64
N LYS A 19 -6.88 -2.42 -13.32
CA LYS A 19 -7.00 -1.05 -12.76
C LYS A 19 -5.74 -0.23 -13.01
N ILE A 20 -4.56 -0.82 -12.82
CA ILE A 20 -3.28 -0.14 -13.07
C ILE A 20 -3.16 0.23 -14.56
N MET A 21 -3.50 -0.70 -15.45
CA MET A 21 -3.51 -0.44 -16.90
C MET A 21 -4.51 0.65 -17.28
N ALA A 22 -5.72 0.63 -16.71
CA ALA A 22 -6.73 1.67 -16.94
C ALA A 22 -6.24 3.05 -16.45
N GLY A 23 -5.59 3.12 -15.28
CA GLY A 23 -4.97 4.35 -14.79
C GLY A 23 -3.87 4.86 -15.71
N ALA A 24 -2.99 3.97 -16.18
CA ALA A 24 -1.94 4.32 -17.14
C ALA A 24 -2.52 4.83 -18.48
N PHE A 25 -3.60 4.22 -18.96
CA PHE A 25 -4.32 4.68 -20.14
C PHE A 25 -4.93 6.08 -19.94
N LEU A 26 -5.53 6.36 -18.79
CA LEU A 26 -6.07 7.68 -18.47
C LEU A 26 -4.97 8.74 -18.37
N ALA A 27 -3.82 8.40 -17.79
CA ALA A 27 -2.65 9.27 -17.76
C ALA A 27 -2.15 9.59 -19.18
N PHE A 28 -2.05 8.57 -20.03
CA PHE A 28 -1.70 8.74 -21.44
C PHE A 28 -2.69 9.64 -22.18
N LEU A 29 -3.99 9.46 -21.95
CA LEU A 29 -5.03 10.28 -22.55
C LEU A 29 -4.93 11.75 -22.10
N ALA A 30 -4.63 12.00 -20.83
CA ALA A 30 -4.42 13.35 -20.29
C ALA A 30 -3.21 14.02 -20.96
N LEU A 31 -2.10 13.30 -21.13
CA LEU A 31 -0.90 13.81 -21.82
C LEU A 31 -1.18 14.15 -23.30
N GLN A 32 -1.98 13.33 -23.99
CA GLN A 32 -2.42 13.63 -25.36
C GLN A 32 -3.28 14.90 -25.46
N HIS A 33 -3.91 15.32 -24.36
CA HIS A 33 -4.70 16.56 -24.28
C HIS A 33 -3.87 17.74 -23.79
N GLU A 34 -2.54 17.66 -23.92
CA GLU A 34 -1.59 18.72 -23.54
C GLU A 34 -1.70 19.12 -22.05
N VAL A 35 -2.20 18.22 -21.20
CA VAL A 35 -2.13 18.41 -19.75
C VAL A 35 -0.65 18.35 -19.35
N PRO A 36 -0.11 19.36 -18.64
CA PRO A 36 1.26 19.34 -18.16
C PRO A 36 1.57 18.05 -17.41
N VAL A 37 2.78 17.50 -17.59
CA VAL A 37 3.18 16.21 -17.01
C VAL A 37 2.98 16.20 -15.49
N GLU A 38 3.21 17.33 -14.83
CA GLU A 38 3.05 17.50 -13.38
C GLU A 38 1.60 17.28 -12.94
N ARG A 39 0.63 17.65 -13.79
CA ARG A 39 -0.81 17.52 -13.50
C ARG A 39 -1.45 16.31 -14.15
N ALA A 40 -0.78 15.69 -15.12
CA ALA A 40 -1.28 14.49 -15.79
C ALA A 40 -1.38 13.29 -14.82
N ALA A 41 -0.64 13.33 -13.70
CA ALA A 41 -0.76 12.37 -12.60
C ALA A 41 -1.97 12.63 -11.68
N GLU A 42 -2.62 13.79 -11.75
CA GLU A 42 -3.76 14.14 -10.91
C GLU A 42 -5.03 13.42 -11.40
N PRO A 43 -5.70 12.61 -10.55
CA PRO A 43 -6.93 11.91 -10.94
C PRO A 43 -8.04 12.86 -11.44
N THR A 44 -8.10 14.08 -10.89
CA THR A 44 -9.06 15.11 -11.30
C THR A 44 -8.90 15.45 -12.79
N GLN A 45 -7.67 15.63 -13.27
CA GLN A 45 -7.40 15.93 -14.68
C GLN A 45 -7.65 14.71 -15.56
N MET A 46 -7.18 13.53 -15.13
CA MET A 46 -7.40 12.27 -15.84
C MET A 46 -8.90 12.01 -16.10
N TYR A 47 -9.71 12.13 -15.06
CA TYR A 47 -11.15 11.90 -15.16
C TYR A 47 -11.88 13.05 -15.86
N LEU A 48 -11.43 14.30 -15.74
CA LEU A 48 -12.03 15.42 -16.46
C LEU A 48 -11.89 15.25 -17.97
N VAL A 49 -10.69 14.88 -18.44
CA VAL A 49 -10.45 14.57 -19.86
C VAL A 49 -11.34 13.41 -20.30
N ALA A 50 -11.38 12.32 -19.53
CA ALA A 50 -12.24 11.18 -19.86
C ALA A 50 -13.73 11.55 -19.93
N PHE A 51 -14.25 12.35 -19.00
CA PHE A 51 -15.66 12.74 -19.00
C PHE A 51 -16.03 13.72 -20.12
N ARG A 52 -15.07 14.49 -20.66
CA ARG A 52 -15.29 15.31 -21.86
C ARG A 52 -15.55 14.48 -23.12
N TYR A 53 -15.12 13.22 -23.17
CA TYR A 53 -15.50 12.30 -24.24
C TYR A 53 -16.93 11.77 -24.10
N VAL A 54 -17.47 11.76 -22.87
CA VAL A 54 -18.81 11.22 -22.57
C VAL A 54 -19.87 12.32 -22.65
N PHE A 55 -19.56 13.52 -22.16
CA PHE A 55 -20.49 14.64 -22.12
C PHE A 55 -20.07 15.75 -23.08
N SER A 56 -21.00 16.20 -23.91
CA SER A 56 -20.78 17.32 -24.83
C SER A 56 -20.70 18.68 -24.14
N SER A 57 -21.31 18.81 -22.94
CA SER A 57 -21.25 20.04 -22.14
C SER A 57 -20.08 19.98 -21.15
N PRO A 58 -19.19 20.99 -21.13
CA PRO A 58 -18.10 21.09 -20.16
C PRO A 58 -18.57 21.09 -18.70
N GLU A 59 -19.73 21.67 -18.42
CA GLU A 59 -20.29 21.76 -17.06
C GLU A 59 -20.67 20.37 -16.53
N TRP A 60 -21.30 19.54 -17.38
CA TRP A 60 -21.67 18.17 -17.02
C TRP A 60 -20.45 17.27 -16.83
N ALA A 61 -19.42 17.43 -17.67
CA ALA A 61 -18.16 16.71 -17.51
C ALA A 61 -17.48 17.08 -16.17
N LEU A 62 -17.45 18.37 -15.82
CA LEU A 62 -16.91 18.84 -14.55
C LEU A 62 -17.70 18.32 -13.34
N ALA A 63 -19.03 18.36 -13.41
CA ALA A 63 -19.90 17.87 -12.35
C ALA A 63 -19.72 16.35 -12.12
N ALA A 64 -19.68 15.56 -13.20
CA ALA A 64 -19.45 14.12 -13.13
C ALA A 64 -18.07 13.79 -12.57
N MET A 65 -17.02 14.48 -13.03
CA MET A 65 -15.66 14.33 -12.50
C MET A 65 -15.62 14.63 -10.99
N THR A 66 -16.19 15.77 -10.59
CA THR A 66 -16.17 16.22 -9.19
C THR A 66 -16.88 15.21 -8.29
N LEU A 67 -18.08 14.77 -8.68
CA LEU A 67 -18.84 13.77 -7.93
C LEU A 67 -18.06 12.45 -7.82
N PHE A 68 -17.50 11.97 -8.92
CA PHE A 68 -16.74 10.73 -8.96
C PHE A 68 -15.51 10.77 -8.06
N VAL A 69 -14.74 11.87 -8.12
CA VAL A 69 -13.55 12.07 -7.30
C VAL A 69 -13.92 12.18 -5.82
N ILE A 70 -14.95 12.95 -5.46
CA ILE A 70 -15.42 13.07 -4.06
C ILE A 70 -15.79 11.70 -3.50
N ILE A 71 -16.62 10.92 -4.20
CA ILE A 71 -17.03 9.59 -3.74
C ILE A 71 -15.81 8.67 -3.57
N SER A 72 -14.88 8.71 -4.52
CA SER A 72 -13.66 7.90 -4.49
C SER A 72 -12.76 8.28 -3.30
N GLN A 73 -12.54 9.58 -3.08
CA GLN A 73 -11.73 10.09 -1.99
C GLN A 73 -12.34 9.76 -0.62
N ILE A 74 -13.66 9.89 -0.46
CA ILE A 74 -14.35 9.48 0.77
C ILE A 74 -14.10 8.00 1.05
N LYS A 75 -14.27 7.13 0.05
CA LYS A 75 -14.09 5.68 0.21
C LYS A 75 -12.64 5.33 0.59
N ILE A 76 -11.66 5.94 -0.07
CA ILE A 76 -10.23 5.70 0.19
C ILE A 76 -9.88 6.17 1.60
N ASN A 77 -10.23 7.42 1.95
CA ASN A 77 -9.91 7.99 3.26
C ASN A 77 -10.61 7.28 4.41
N MET A 78 -11.86 6.83 4.21
CA MET A 78 -12.56 6.02 5.20
C MET A 78 -11.87 4.67 5.43
N THR A 79 -11.39 4.03 4.37
CA THR A 79 -10.64 2.76 4.46
C THR A 79 -9.30 2.97 5.18
N ASN A 80 -8.57 4.04 4.86
CA ASN A 80 -7.29 4.38 5.49
C ASN A 80 -7.47 4.70 6.99
N ALA A 81 -8.48 5.49 7.34
CA ALA A 81 -8.78 5.83 8.73
C ALA A 81 -9.21 4.60 9.54
N TYR A 82 -10.02 3.73 8.94
CA TYR A 82 -10.42 2.46 9.56
C TYR A 82 -9.22 1.55 9.82
N ALA A 83 -8.34 1.35 8.83
CA ALA A 83 -7.14 0.52 8.95
C ALA A 83 -6.17 1.09 9.99
N GLY A 84 -5.91 2.40 9.97
CA GLY A 84 -5.07 3.08 10.95
C GLY A 84 -5.60 2.95 12.37
N SER A 85 -6.90 3.18 12.59
CA SER A 85 -7.52 3.00 13.92
C SER A 85 -7.33 1.59 14.47
N LEU A 86 -7.39 0.57 13.60
CA LEU A 86 -7.20 -0.82 13.99
C LEU A 86 -5.73 -1.10 14.32
N ALA A 87 -4.80 -0.60 13.51
CA ALA A 87 -3.36 -0.72 13.74
C ALA A 87 -2.95 -0.12 15.09
N TRP A 88 -3.36 1.13 15.36
CA TRP A 88 -3.11 1.79 16.64
C TRP A 88 -3.73 1.02 17.81
N SER A 89 -4.98 0.59 17.68
CA SER A 89 -5.63 -0.18 18.73
C SER A 89 -4.91 -1.49 19.03
N ASN A 90 -4.44 -2.21 18.01
CA ASN A 90 -3.69 -3.45 18.19
C ASN A 90 -2.31 -3.23 18.81
N PHE A 91 -1.62 -2.16 18.41
CA PHE A 91 -0.30 -1.81 18.96
C PHE A 91 -0.40 -1.46 20.44
N PHE A 92 -1.28 -0.52 20.79
CA PHE A 92 -1.39 -0.06 22.17
C PHE A 92 -2.00 -1.10 23.10
N VAL A 93 -2.92 -1.95 22.62
CA VAL A 93 -3.38 -3.10 23.41
C VAL A 93 -2.22 -4.02 23.80
N ARG A 94 -1.20 -4.19 22.94
CA ARG A 94 -0.02 -4.99 23.27
C ARG A 94 0.93 -4.30 24.24
N VAL A 95 1.13 -2.99 24.09
CA VAL A 95 2.10 -2.23 24.89
C VAL A 95 1.54 -1.88 26.27
N THR A 96 0.30 -1.40 26.33
CA THR A 96 -0.29 -0.81 27.55
C THR A 96 -1.37 -1.67 28.18
N HIS A 97 -1.73 -2.81 27.59
CA HIS A 97 -2.80 -3.71 28.05
C HIS A 97 -4.16 -3.01 28.29
N SER A 98 -4.32 -1.81 27.73
CA SER A 98 -5.49 -0.96 27.89
C SER A 98 -6.34 -1.02 26.62
N HIS A 99 -7.66 -1.04 26.79
CA HIS A 99 -8.62 -1.16 25.68
C HIS A 99 -9.46 0.11 25.50
N PRO A 100 -8.86 1.26 25.14
CA PRO A 100 -9.65 2.42 24.79
C PRO A 100 -10.48 2.14 23.52
N GLY A 101 -11.67 2.72 23.47
CA GLY A 101 -12.62 2.52 22.37
C GLY A 101 -12.02 2.92 21.02
N ARG A 102 -12.44 2.23 19.95
CA ARG A 102 -11.93 2.42 18.59
C ARG A 102 -11.99 3.88 18.09
N VAL A 103 -13.00 4.62 18.54
CA VAL A 103 -13.21 6.03 18.18
C VAL A 103 -12.01 6.89 18.58
N VAL A 104 -11.38 6.61 19.72
CA VAL A 104 -10.19 7.35 20.18
C VAL A 104 -9.05 7.21 19.16
N TRP A 105 -8.80 5.99 18.70
CA TRP A 105 -7.76 5.71 17.72
C TRP A 105 -8.09 6.25 16.33
N LEU A 106 -9.38 6.30 15.96
CA LEU A 106 -9.83 6.94 14.73
C LEU A 106 -9.53 8.44 14.76
N VAL A 107 -9.95 9.14 15.82
CA VAL A 107 -9.71 10.58 15.99
C VAL A 107 -8.21 10.87 16.02
N PHE A 108 -7.44 10.09 16.77
CA PHE A 108 -5.98 10.20 16.83
C PHE A 108 -5.32 10.06 15.45
N ASN A 109 -5.69 9.01 14.70
CA ASN A 109 -5.14 8.76 13.37
C ASN A 109 -5.47 9.89 12.38
N VAL A 110 -6.72 10.35 12.38
CA VAL A 110 -7.15 11.46 11.50
C VAL A 110 -6.49 12.77 11.91
N ALA A 111 -6.33 13.05 13.21
CA ALA A 111 -5.67 14.26 13.69
C ALA A 111 -4.20 14.32 13.24
N ILE A 112 -3.44 13.23 13.36
CA ILE A 112 -2.05 13.19 12.88
C ILE A 112 -2.02 13.34 11.35
N ALA A 113 -2.91 12.66 10.63
CA ALA A 113 -2.98 12.78 9.18
C ALA A 113 -3.23 14.23 8.74
N LEU A 114 -4.14 14.94 9.42
CA LEU A 114 -4.41 16.36 9.16
C LEU A 114 -3.19 17.23 9.45
N VAL A 115 -2.53 17.05 10.60
CA VAL A 115 -1.33 17.83 10.94
C VAL A 115 -0.22 17.62 9.92
N LEU A 116 0.05 16.37 9.52
CA LEU A 116 1.07 16.07 8.50
C LEU A 116 0.73 16.68 7.13
N MET A 117 -0.56 16.70 6.78
CA MET A 117 -1.07 17.32 5.56
C MET A 117 -0.88 18.84 5.58
N GLU A 118 -1.23 19.51 6.67
CA GLU A 118 -1.08 20.97 6.85
C GLU A 118 0.39 21.41 6.87
N LEU A 119 1.29 20.56 7.38
CA LEU A 119 2.73 20.82 7.36
C LEU A 119 3.38 20.60 5.97
N GLY A 120 2.60 20.21 4.96
CA GLY A 120 3.12 20.04 3.59
C GLY A 120 4.13 18.90 3.46
N VAL A 121 4.08 17.88 4.32
CA VAL A 121 5.07 16.79 4.38
C VAL A 121 5.01 15.86 3.14
N PHE A 122 4.14 16.12 2.17
CA PHE A 122 3.99 15.31 0.96
C PHE A 122 5.28 15.09 0.17
N ASP A 123 6.12 16.11 0.01
CA ASP A 123 7.38 15.98 -0.73
C ASP A 123 8.38 15.07 0.00
N ALA A 124 8.36 15.07 1.33
CA ALA A 124 9.16 14.16 2.13
C ALA A 124 8.59 12.73 2.11
N ILE A 125 7.26 12.58 1.98
CA ILE A 125 6.60 11.28 1.90
C ILE A 125 7.09 10.51 0.66
N GLU A 126 7.34 11.15 -0.49
CA GLU A 126 7.81 10.43 -1.68
C GLU A 126 9.13 9.68 -1.44
N GLN A 127 10.10 10.35 -0.81
CA GLN A 127 11.38 9.74 -0.45
C GLN A 127 11.21 8.65 0.62
N VAL A 128 10.37 8.91 1.61
CA VAL A 128 10.05 7.92 2.67
C VAL A 128 9.32 6.72 2.10
N LEU A 129 8.49 6.87 1.06
CA LEU A 129 7.77 5.80 0.40
C LEU A 129 8.73 4.84 -0.29
N GLY A 130 9.76 5.37 -0.96
CA GLY A 130 10.82 4.57 -1.57
C GLY A 130 11.58 3.72 -0.55
N LEU A 131 11.91 4.29 0.61
CA LEU A 131 12.54 3.56 1.72
C LEU A 131 11.59 2.54 2.35
N TYR A 132 10.34 2.92 2.55
CA TYR A 132 9.30 2.06 3.13
C TYR A 132 8.98 0.85 2.25
N ALA A 133 8.99 1.02 0.93
CA ALA A 133 8.74 -0.05 -0.04
C ALA A 133 9.73 -1.22 0.13
N ASN A 134 10.99 -0.94 0.45
CA ASN A 134 12.00 -1.98 0.72
C ASN A 134 11.60 -2.83 1.94
N VAL A 135 11.21 -2.19 3.04
CA VAL A 135 10.77 -2.90 4.26
C VAL A 135 9.49 -3.71 4.01
N ALA A 136 8.53 -3.13 3.27
CA ALA A 136 7.29 -3.83 2.92
C ALA A 136 7.55 -5.08 2.07
N ILE A 137 8.49 -5.00 1.12
CA ILE A 137 8.85 -6.14 0.27
C ILE A 137 9.68 -7.18 1.03
N ALA A 138 10.60 -6.78 1.91
CA ALA A 138 11.26 -7.71 2.83
C ALA A 138 10.25 -8.51 3.65
N TRP A 139 9.22 -7.83 4.16
CA TRP A 139 8.17 -8.47 4.95
C TRP A 139 7.34 -9.45 4.12
N ILE A 140 6.91 -9.06 2.91
CA ILE A 140 6.18 -9.94 1.99
C ILE A 140 7.06 -11.14 1.60
N GLY A 141 8.33 -10.90 1.26
CA GLY A 141 9.29 -11.94 0.90
C GLY A 141 9.47 -12.98 2.01
N ALA A 142 9.69 -12.52 3.25
CA ALA A 142 9.79 -13.40 4.41
C ALA A 142 8.51 -14.23 4.63
N LEU A 143 7.34 -13.62 4.44
CA LEU A 143 6.05 -14.31 4.56
C LEU A 143 5.87 -15.35 3.43
N VAL A 144 6.21 -15.01 2.19
CA VAL A 144 6.13 -15.93 1.05
C VAL A 144 7.10 -17.10 1.23
N ALA A 145 8.33 -16.83 1.69
CA ALA A 145 9.31 -17.87 2.00
C ALA A 145 8.79 -18.84 3.08
N ASP A 146 8.13 -18.33 4.13
CA ASP A 146 7.54 -19.22 5.13
C ASP A 146 6.45 -20.12 4.55
N LEU A 147 5.56 -19.56 3.72
CA LEU A 147 4.43 -20.30 3.15
C LEU A 147 4.82 -21.29 2.05
N VAL A 148 5.79 -20.92 1.21
CA VAL A 148 6.16 -21.68 0.00
C VAL A 148 7.37 -22.60 0.24
N ILE A 149 8.28 -22.23 1.13
CA ILE A 149 9.50 -23.01 1.40
C ILE A 149 9.40 -23.71 2.76
N ASN A 150 9.25 -22.97 3.86
CA ASN A 150 9.34 -23.56 5.20
C ASN A 150 8.20 -24.53 5.50
N LYS A 151 6.97 -24.21 5.07
CA LYS A 151 5.80 -25.08 5.29
C LYS A 151 5.90 -26.42 4.54
N PRO A 152 6.20 -26.45 3.22
CA PRO A 152 6.40 -27.72 2.52
C PRO A 152 7.59 -28.53 3.03
N MET A 153 8.66 -27.86 3.46
CA MET A 153 9.87 -28.51 4.01
C MET A 153 9.69 -29.00 5.46
N GLY A 154 8.57 -28.67 6.11
CA GLY A 154 8.29 -29.07 7.49
C GLY A 154 9.04 -28.28 8.56
N TRP A 155 9.71 -27.18 8.21
CA TRP A 155 10.42 -26.29 9.13
C TRP A 155 9.47 -25.32 9.87
N SER A 156 8.28 -25.09 9.32
CA SER A 156 7.22 -24.27 9.93
C SER A 156 6.04 -25.16 10.37
N PRO A 157 5.37 -24.87 11.50
CA PRO A 157 4.17 -25.59 11.93
C PRO A 157 3.13 -25.72 10.81
N LYS A 158 2.55 -26.91 10.67
CA LYS A 158 1.59 -27.22 9.58
C LYS A 158 0.31 -26.39 9.66
N HIS A 159 -0.14 -26.06 10.88
CA HIS A 159 -1.32 -25.22 11.10
C HIS A 159 -0.92 -23.79 11.45
N ILE A 160 -1.66 -22.81 10.93
CA ILE A 160 -1.51 -21.40 11.31
C ILE A 160 -2.39 -21.18 12.54
N GLU A 161 -1.76 -20.96 13.69
CA GLU A 161 -2.48 -20.69 14.93
C GLU A 161 -3.00 -19.24 14.91
N PHE A 162 -4.31 -19.06 15.04
CA PHE A 162 -4.95 -17.74 15.09
C PHE A 162 -5.22 -17.28 16.53
N LYS A 163 -5.13 -18.18 17.52
CA LYS A 163 -5.37 -17.85 18.92
C LYS A 163 -4.15 -17.15 19.51
N ARG A 164 -4.37 -15.87 19.86
CA ARG A 164 -3.35 -14.97 20.40
C ARG A 164 -2.56 -15.55 21.59
N ALA A 165 -3.22 -16.30 22.48
CA ALA A 165 -2.61 -16.85 23.70
C ALA A 165 -1.57 -17.97 23.48
N HIS A 166 -1.51 -18.56 22.27
CA HIS A 166 -0.59 -19.67 21.95
C HIS A 166 0.56 -19.23 21.03
N LEU A 167 0.64 -17.94 20.70
CA LEU A 167 1.67 -17.37 19.86
C LEU A 167 2.71 -16.66 20.72
N TYR A 168 3.97 -16.84 20.38
CA TYR A 168 5.04 -16.00 20.92
C TYR A 168 4.86 -14.55 20.45
N ASP A 169 5.24 -13.60 21.31
CA ASP A 169 5.13 -12.18 20.99
C ASP A 169 6.00 -11.77 19.79
N ILE A 170 7.15 -12.43 19.62
CA ILE A 170 8.12 -12.17 18.55
C ILE A 170 8.51 -13.48 17.88
N ASN A 171 8.41 -13.51 16.54
CA ASN A 171 8.98 -14.58 15.72
C ASN A 171 10.40 -14.19 15.27
N PRO A 172 11.47 -14.76 15.85
CA PRO A 172 12.84 -14.36 15.54
C PRO A 172 13.25 -14.68 14.10
N VAL A 173 12.69 -15.74 13.49
CA VAL A 173 13.01 -16.13 12.12
C VAL A 173 12.41 -15.13 11.13
N GLY A 174 11.12 -14.84 11.26
CA GLY A 174 10.43 -13.88 10.39
C GLY A 174 10.96 -12.45 10.55
N VAL A 175 11.07 -11.98 11.80
CA VAL A 175 11.58 -10.63 12.09
C VAL A 175 13.06 -10.52 11.72
N GLY A 176 13.86 -11.55 11.99
CA GLY A 176 15.28 -11.58 11.63
C GLY A 176 15.50 -11.54 10.12
N ALA A 177 14.80 -12.40 9.37
CA ALA A 177 14.86 -12.40 7.90
C ALA A 177 14.42 -11.06 7.30
N MET A 178 13.28 -10.52 7.74
CA MET A 178 12.80 -9.21 7.30
C MET A 178 13.80 -8.10 7.60
N SER A 179 14.42 -8.12 8.79
CA SER A 179 15.39 -7.10 9.21
C SER A 179 16.67 -7.17 8.38
N ILE A 180 17.20 -8.37 8.16
CA ILE A 180 18.40 -8.59 7.33
C ILE A 180 18.12 -8.14 5.89
N ALA A 181 17.01 -8.60 5.30
CA ALA A 181 16.63 -8.23 3.94
C ALA A 181 16.44 -6.70 3.79
N SER A 182 15.80 -6.06 4.77
CA SER A 182 15.65 -4.59 4.79
C SER A 182 17.00 -3.88 4.88
N LEU A 183 17.92 -4.34 5.73
CA LEU A 183 19.25 -3.76 5.89
C LEU A 183 20.08 -3.89 4.61
N VAL A 184 20.08 -5.06 3.97
CA VAL A 184 20.76 -5.29 2.69
C VAL A 184 20.17 -4.41 1.61
N SER A 185 18.84 -4.29 1.55
CA SER A 185 18.15 -3.40 0.61
C SER A 185 18.50 -1.93 0.83
N PHE A 186 18.59 -1.46 2.08
CA PHE A 186 19.05 -0.11 2.38
C PHE A 186 20.50 0.12 1.94
N CYS A 187 21.40 -0.82 2.21
CA CYS A 187 22.78 -0.73 1.72
C CYS A 187 22.83 -0.65 0.18
N ALA A 188 21.98 -1.41 -0.53
CA ALA A 188 21.86 -1.32 -1.98
C ALA A 188 21.29 0.03 -2.45
N HIS A 189 20.27 0.56 -1.77
CA HIS A 189 19.66 1.85 -2.06
C HIS A 189 20.68 3.02 -1.95
N PHE A 190 21.58 2.96 -0.97
CA PHE A 190 22.68 3.93 -0.82
C PHE A 190 23.89 3.65 -1.72
N GLY A 191 23.83 2.62 -2.58
CA GLY A 191 24.84 2.36 -3.60
C GLY A 191 26.06 1.56 -3.14
N LEU A 192 26.04 0.94 -1.95
CA LEU A 192 27.18 0.14 -1.45
C LEU A 192 27.53 -1.06 -2.35
N PHE A 193 26.56 -1.57 -3.12
CA PHE A 193 26.72 -2.73 -4.00
C PHE A 193 26.81 -2.37 -5.49
N GLY A 194 27.04 -1.09 -5.81
CA GLY A 194 27.18 -0.58 -7.17
C GLY A 194 25.86 -0.18 -7.85
N ALA A 195 25.98 0.41 -9.05
CA ALA A 195 24.85 1.05 -9.75
C ALA A 195 23.72 0.09 -10.15
N ILE A 196 24.03 -1.17 -10.46
CA ILE A 196 23.02 -2.19 -10.81
C ILE A 196 22.15 -2.53 -9.58
N ALA A 197 22.76 -2.67 -8.41
CA ALA A 197 22.03 -2.97 -7.17
C ALA A 197 21.19 -1.77 -6.70
N GLN A 198 21.68 -0.55 -6.93
CA GLN A 198 20.97 0.69 -6.61
C GLN A 198 19.73 0.92 -7.49
N ALA A 199 19.70 0.36 -8.70
CA ALA A 199 18.56 0.47 -9.60
C ALA A 199 17.36 -0.41 -9.18
N ALA A 200 17.60 -1.48 -8.40
CA ALA A 200 16.56 -2.41 -7.98
C ALA A 200 16.65 -2.90 -6.50
N PRO A 201 16.77 -2.01 -5.49
CA PRO A 201 16.81 -2.41 -4.08
C PRO A 201 15.61 -3.24 -3.60
N PRO A 202 14.38 -3.01 -4.08
CA PRO A 202 13.23 -3.86 -3.77
C PRO A 202 13.38 -5.33 -4.19
N LEU A 203 14.01 -5.58 -5.34
CA LEU A 203 14.24 -6.95 -5.83
C LEU A 203 15.29 -7.68 -4.97
N ILE A 204 16.31 -6.94 -4.50
CA ILE A 204 17.30 -7.47 -3.56
C ILE A 204 16.66 -7.77 -2.21
N SER A 205 15.70 -6.97 -1.78
CA SER A 205 14.94 -7.21 -0.55
C SER A 205 14.06 -8.46 -0.59
N LEU A 206 13.72 -8.94 -1.79
CA LEU A 206 12.86 -10.09 -2.00
C LEU A 206 13.65 -11.40 -2.10
N ALA A 207 14.90 -11.34 -2.57
CA ALA A 207 15.79 -12.48 -2.79
C ALA A 207 16.42 -12.97 -1.48
#